data_AF-A0A853ILU7-F1
#
_entry.id   AF-A0A853ILU7-F1
#
_cell.length_a   1.000
_cell.length_b   1.000
_cell.length_c   1.000
_cell.angle_alpha   90.00
_cell.angle_beta   90.00
_cell.angle_gamma   90.00
#
_symmetry.space_group_name_H-M   'P 1'
#
loop_
_entity.id
_entity.type
_entity.pdbx_description
1 polymer ?
#
loop_
_entity_poly.entity_id
_entity_poly.type
_entity_poly.pdbx_seq_one_letter_code
_entity_poly.pdbx_strand_id
1 'polypeptide(L)'
;MHPLAGQGLNVGLGDAAELARVLAAREPWRPLNDLKLLRRYERARQGDWLRMSLATDGLQQLFGRPEPAAALLRNWGMAAFDASGPIKRRIARLAMGTA
;
A
#
# COMPACT_ATOMS: atom_id res chain seq x y z
N MET A 1 8.62 8.52 -1.98
CA MET A 1 8.73 7.71 -3.22
C MET A 1 10.20 7.37 -3.44
N HIS A 2 10.63 6.23 -2.91
CA HIS A 2 11.98 5.66 -3.01
C HIS A 2 11.81 4.21 -3.57
N PRO A 3 12.83 3.57 -4.15
CA PRO A 3 12.97 3.33 -5.57
C PRO A 3 13.16 1.83 -5.78
N LEU A 4 12.11 1.05 -5.60
CA LEU A 4 12.12 -0.31 -6.11
C LEU A 4 11.64 -0.21 -7.56
N ALA A 5 12.60 -0.27 -8.50
CA ALA A 5 12.37 -0.25 -9.94
C ALA A 5 11.34 -1.34 -10.30
N GLY A 6 10.06 -0.95 -10.40
CA GLY A 6 8.93 -1.87 -10.61
C GLY A 6 7.67 -1.49 -9.82
N GLN A 7 7.79 -0.94 -8.61
CA GLN A 7 6.62 -0.54 -7.82
C GLN A 7 5.94 0.73 -8.36
N GLY A 8 6.71 1.70 -8.86
CA GLY A 8 6.15 2.94 -9.41
C GLY A 8 5.22 2.72 -10.60
N LEU A 9 5.54 1.75 -11.46
CA LEU A 9 4.69 1.38 -12.60
C LEU A 9 3.38 0.75 -12.14
N ASN A 10 3.42 -0.22 -11.22
CA ASN A 10 2.20 -0.85 -10.69
C ASN A 10 1.32 0.15 -9.93
N VAL A 11 1.94 1.05 -9.17
CA VAL A 11 1.25 2.14 -8.48
C VAL A 11 0.57 3.08 -9.48
N GLY A 12 1.27 3.48 -10.55
CA GLY A 12 0.75 4.35 -11.59
C GLY A 12 -0.33 3.71 -12.47
N LEU A 13 -0.18 2.43 -12.83
CA LEU A 13 -1.21 1.65 -13.52
C LEU A 13 -2.46 1.49 -12.65
N GLY A 14 -2.28 1.30 -11.34
CA GLY A 14 -3.38 1.28 -10.37
C GLY A 14 -4.10 2.64 -10.27
N ASP A 15 -3.36 3.75 -10.27
CA ASP A 15 -3.94 5.11 -10.32
C ASP A 15 -4.77 5.30 -11.60
N ALA A 16 -4.19 4.95 -12.75
CA ALA A 16 -4.84 5.11 -14.04
C ALA A 16 -6.12 4.27 -14.15
N ALA A 17 -6.09 3.02 -13.69
CA ALA A 17 -7.25 2.14 -13.68
C ALA A 17 -8.36 2.65 -12.75
N GLU A 18 -8.02 3.14 -11.55
CA GLU A 18 -8.99 3.71 -10.61
C GLU A 18 -9.60 5.00 -11.16
N LEU A 19 -8.77 5.87 -11.74
CA LEU A 19 -9.24 7.11 -12.36
C LEU A 19 -10.19 6.81 -13.51
N ALA A 20 -9.85 5.86 -14.39
CA ALA A 20 -10.71 5.42 -15.48
C ALA A 20 -12.06 4.91 -14.95
N ARG A 21 -12.07 4.13 -13.85
CA ARG A 21 -13.30 3.65 -13.22
C ARG A 21 -14.17 4.78 -12.68
N VAL A 22 -13.56 5.75 -11.98
CA VAL A 22 -14.27 6.90 -11.42
C VAL A 22 -14.85 7.79 -12.52
N LEU A 23 -14.11 7.98 -13.62
CA LEU A 23 -14.58 8.72 -14.79
C LEU A 23 -15.70 7.98 -15.54
N ALA A 24 -15.64 6.66 -15.65
CA ALA A 24 -16.68 5.84 -16.27
C ALA A 24 -17.98 5.83 -15.45
N ALA A 25 -17.88 5.87 -14.11
CA ALA A 25 -19.01 5.95 -13.20
C ALA A 25 -19.53 7.38 -12.95
N ARG A 26 -19.00 8.37 -13.68
CA ARG A 26 -19.40 9.78 -13.58
C ARG A 26 -20.80 9.98 -14.16
N GLU A 27 -21.58 10.84 -13.52
CA GLU A 27 -22.88 11.24 -14.06
C GLU A 27 -22.70 12.09 -15.34
N PRO A 28 -23.51 11.91 -16.40
CA PRO A 28 -23.30 12.57 -17.69
C PRO A 28 -23.22 14.10 -17.65
N TRP A 29 -23.93 14.72 -16.71
CA TRP A 29 -24.00 16.18 -16.52
C TRP A 29 -22.88 16.75 -15.65
N ARG A 30 -22.12 15.91 -14.93
CA ARG A 30 -21.09 16.37 -14.00
C ARG A 30 -19.80 16.67 -14.78
N PRO A 31 -19.16 17.83 -14.67
CA PRO A 31 -17.92 18.10 -15.41
C PRO A 31 -16.72 17.31 -14.86
N LEU A 32 -15.69 17.11 -15.68
CA LEU A 32 -14.49 16.32 -15.31
C LEU A 32 -13.65 16.98 -14.21
N ASN A 33 -13.70 18.31 -14.11
CA ASN A 33 -13.00 19.10 -13.10
C ASN A 33 -13.80 19.25 -11.79
N ASP A 34 -14.91 18.51 -11.62
CA ASP A 34 -15.70 18.60 -10.40
C ASP A 34 -14.91 18.04 -9.20
N LEU A 35 -14.74 18.89 -8.18
CA LEU A 35 -14.01 18.54 -6.96
C LEU A 35 -14.62 17.33 -6.24
N LYS A 36 -15.94 17.10 -6.31
CA LYS A 36 -16.58 15.92 -5.72
C LYS A 36 -16.17 14.63 -6.44
N LEU A 37 -15.99 14.69 -7.76
CA LEU A 37 -15.51 13.56 -8.57
C LEU A 37 -14.06 13.23 -8.22
N LEU A 38 -13.20 14.25 -8.16
CA LEU A 38 -11.80 14.10 -7.78
C LEU A 38 -11.63 13.57 -6.35
N ARG A 39 -12.45 14.03 -5.39
CA ARG A 39 -12.46 13.48 -4.03
C ARG A 39 -12.94 12.02 -3.97
N ARG A 40 -13.78 11.57 -4.89
CA ARG A 40 -14.21 10.16 -4.96
C ARG A 40 -13.03 9.28 -5.36
N TYR A 41 -12.26 9.71 -6.36
CA TYR A 41 -10.99 9.09 -6.74
C TYR A 41 -9.97 9.10 -5.60
N GLU A 42 -9.77 10.25 -4.94
CA GLU A 42 -8.84 10.37 -3.83
C GLU A 42 -9.19 9.39 -2.69
N ARG A 43 -10.46 9.31 -2.28
CA ARG A 43 -10.90 8.37 -1.24
C ARG A 43 -10.74 6.91 -1.67
N ALA A 44 -10.98 6.59 -2.93
CA ALA A 44 -10.80 5.23 -3.44
C ALA A 44 -9.33 4.80 -3.34
N ARG A 45 -8.38 5.69 -3.61
CA ARG A 45 -6.95 5.42 -3.48
C ARG A 45 -6.38 5.59 -2.07
N GLN A 46 -7.00 6.41 -1.22
CA GLN A 46 -6.49 6.72 0.13
C GLN A 46 -6.27 5.47 0.99
N GLY A 47 -7.17 4.48 0.91
CA GLY A 47 -7.03 3.23 1.67
C GLY A 47 -5.80 2.43 1.26
N ASP A 48 -5.57 2.29 -0.05
CA ASP A 48 -4.43 1.54 -0.58
C ASP A 48 -3.11 2.29 -0.40
N TRP A 49 -3.13 3.62 -0.55
CA TRP A 49 -1.98 4.46 -0.28
C TRP A 49 -1.58 4.42 1.20
N LEU A 50 -2.54 4.47 2.12
CA LEU A 50 -2.30 4.37 3.56
C LEU A 50 -1.70 3.01 3.92
N ARG A 51 -2.24 1.91 3.38
CA ARG A 51 -1.69 0.57 3.60
C ARG A 51 -0.24 0.45 3.13
N MET A 52 0.04 0.96 1.93
CA MET A 52 1.39 0.98 1.37
C MET A 52 2.32 1.83 2.24
N SER A 53 1.92 3.05 2.60
CA SER A 53 2.73 3.95 3.44
C SER A 53 3.03 3.31 4.79
N LEU A 54 2.01 2.81 5.49
CA LEU A 54 2.18 2.12 6.78
C LEU A 54 3.12 0.93 6.70
N ALA A 55 3.03 0.12 5.63
CA ALA A 55 3.93 -1.00 5.43
C ALA A 55 5.37 -0.54 5.20
N THR A 56 5.57 0.46 4.36
CA THR A 56 6.91 0.95 3.99
C THR A 56 7.56 1.70 5.15
N ASP A 57 6.82 2.59 5.81
CA ASP A 57 7.28 3.37 6.96
C ASP A 57 7.52 2.46 8.18
N GLY A 58 6.68 1.44 8.38
CA GLY A 58 6.86 0.44 9.43
C GLY A 58 8.13 -0.37 9.24
N LEU A 59 8.40 -0.83 8.01
CA LEU A 59 9.66 -1.51 7.68
C LEU A 59 10.86 -0.57 7.82
N GLN A 60 10.76 0.66 7.34
CA GLN A 60 11.85 1.63 7.46
C GLN A 60 12.19 1.92 8.92
N GLN A 61 11.19 2.09 9.79
CA GLN A 61 11.43 2.30 11.22
C GLN A 61 11.97 1.06 11.92
N LEU A 62 11.52 -0.15 11.55
CA LEU A 62 11.97 -1.40 12.15
C LEU A 62 13.43 -1.72 11.80
N PHE A 63 13.88 -1.38 10.59
CA PHE A 63 15.23 -1.69 10.12
C PHE A 63 16.20 -0.49 10.15
N GLY A 64 15.69 0.74 10.26
CA GLY A 64 16.50 1.97 10.25
C GLY A 64 16.96 2.46 11.62
N ARG A 65 16.47 1.88 12.73
CA ARG A 65 16.88 2.27 14.09
C ARG A 65 18.05 1.39 14.59
N PRO A 66 19.24 1.96 14.90
CA PRO A 66 20.40 1.20 15.36
C PRO A 66 20.37 0.82 16.85
N GLU A 67 19.32 1.21 17.58
CA GLU A 67 19.17 0.99 19.02
C GLU A 67 19.11 -0.52 19.39
N PRO A 68 19.81 -0.98 20.44
CA PRO A 68 19.84 -2.40 20.83
C PRO A 68 18.47 -2.95 21.24
N ALA A 69 17.59 -2.12 21.81
CA ALA A 69 16.21 -2.52 22.10
C ALA A 69 15.38 -2.76 20.82
N ALA A 70 15.61 -1.95 19.77
CA ALA A 70 14.97 -2.15 18.47
C ALA A 70 15.50 -3.42 17.78
N ALA A 71 16.79 -3.73 17.93
CA ALA A 71 17.38 -4.97 17.43
C ALA A 71 16.79 -6.22 18.08
N LEU A 72 16.55 -6.20 19.41
CA LEU A 72 15.88 -7.30 20.12
C LEU A 72 14.43 -7.49 19.65
N LEU A 73 13.68 -6.39 19.53
CA LEU A 73 12.29 -6.43 19.06
C LEU A 73 12.19 -6.95 17.62
N ARG A 74 13.13 -6.54 16.75
CA ARG A 74 13.24 -7.02 15.37
C ARG A 74 13.56 -8.50 15.31
N ASN A 75 14.53 -8.98 16.08
CA ASN A 75 14.93 -10.38 16.08
C ASN A 75 13.82 -11.28 16.64
N TRP A 76 13.14 -10.84 17.71
CA TRP A 76 11.99 -11.53 18.26
C TRP A 76 10.81 -11.54 17.27
N GLY A 77 10.52 -10.41 16.64
CA GLY A 77 9.49 -10.29 15.60
C GLY A 77 9.76 -11.18 14.40
N MET A 78 11.02 -11.26 13.94
CA MET A 78 11.43 -12.16 12.85
C MET A 78 11.32 -13.64 13.24
N ALA A 79 11.74 -14.01 14.46
CA ALA A 79 11.61 -15.39 14.95
C ALA A 79 10.13 -15.80 15.11
N ALA A 80 9.31 -14.91 15.68
CA ALA A 80 7.86 -15.11 15.79
C ALA A 80 7.21 -15.22 14.41
N PHE A 81 7.61 -14.37 13.45
CA PHE A 81 7.14 -14.41 12.07
C PHE A 81 7.48 -15.74 11.39
N ASP A 82 8.71 -16.24 11.53
CA ASP A 82 9.12 -17.52 10.95
C ASP A 82 8.38 -18.71 11.58
N ALA A 83 8.14 -18.68 12.89
CA ALA A 83 7.34 -19.70 13.58
C ALA A 83 5.84 -19.65 13.21
N SER A 84 5.35 -18.50 12.75
CA SER A 84 3.91 -18.24 12.57
C SER A 84 3.31 -18.71 11.23
N GLY A 85 3.99 -19.55 10.45
CA GLY A 85 3.52 -20.30 9.26
C GLY A 85 2.31 -19.75 8.49
N PRO A 86 1.06 -19.88 8.99
CA PRO A 86 -0.14 -19.22 8.44
C PRO A 86 -0.03 -17.71 8.16
N ILE A 87 0.66 -16.91 8.98
CA ILE A 87 0.81 -15.46 8.76
C ILE A 87 1.68 -15.17 7.54
N LYS A 88 2.80 -15.89 7.40
CA LYS A 88 3.71 -15.84 6.24
C LYS A 88 2.96 -16.14 4.93
N ARG A 89 2.09 -17.16 4.94
CA ARG A 89 1.23 -17.51 3.79
C ARG A 89 0.17 -16.45 3.48
N ARG A 90 -0.37 -15.77 4.49
CA ARG A 90 -1.37 -14.70 4.29
C ARG A 90 -0.73 -13.45 3.70
N ILE A 91 0.46 -13.08 4.15
CA ILE A 91 1.23 -11.94 3.63
C ILE A 91 1.74 -12.21 2.21
N ALA A 92 2.20 -13.44 1.91
CA ALA A 92 2.58 -13.81 0.54
C ALA A 92 1.40 -13.68 -0.44
N ARG A 93 0.18 -14.11 -0.05
CA ARG A 93 -1.03 -13.93 -0.88
C ARG A 93 -1.40 -12.47 -1.09
N LEU A 94 -1.28 -11.64 -0.05
CA LEU A 94 -1.49 -10.19 -0.15
C LEU A 94 -0.45 -9.55 -1.09
N ALA A 95 0.82 -9.93 -1.00
CA ALA A 95 1.88 -9.42 -1.88
C ALA A 95 1.69 -9.86 -3.35
N MET A 96 1.10 -11.04 -3.57
CA MET A 96 0.73 -11.52 -4.91
C MET A 96 -0.60 -10.93 -5.43
N GLY A 97 -1.32 -10.14 -4.62
CA GLY A 97 -2.62 -9.58 -5.01
C GLY A 97 -3.73 -10.62 -5.18
N THR A 98 -3.61 -11.79 -4.53
CA THR A 98 -4.52 -12.95 -4.67
C THR A 98 -5.36 -13.21 -3.40
N ALA A 99 -5.45 -12.23 -2.50
CA ALA A 99 -6.15 -12.32 -1.23
C ALA A 99 -7.56 -11.74 -1.30
#